data_AF-A0A3Q3G8S0-F1
#
_entry.id   AF-A0A3Q3G8S0-F1
#
_cell.length_a   1.000
_cell.length_b   1.000
_cell.length_c   1.000
_cell.angle_alpha   90.00
_cell.angle_beta   90.00
_cell.angle_gamma   90.00
#
_symmetry.space_group_name_H-M   'P 1'
#
loop_
_entity.id
_entity.type
_entity.pdbx_description
1 polymer ?
#
loop_
_entity_poly.entity_id
_entity_poly.type
_entity_poly.pdbx_seq_one_letter_code
_entity_poly.pdbx_strand_id
1 'polypeptide(L)' 'MLSLTHTEITTLPDNTRLYEGVGRMFILQSKEEINNQLTDKQKTADEKIKELEQKKVYLERSVKEAEDNIREMLLSRRAQ' A
#
# COMPACT_ATOMS: atom_id res chain seq x y z
N MET A 1 3.32 11.31 2.76
CA MET A 1 3.99 11.49 4.07
C MET A 1 5.42 10.95 4.01
N LEU A 2 5.62 9.65 3.71
CA LEU A 2 6.97 9.05 3.56
C LEU A 2 7.88 9.78 2.55
N SER A 3 7.33 10.23 1.41
CA SER A 3 8.08 11.00 0.40
C SER A 3 8.55 12.37 0.89
N LEU A 4 7.78 13.03 1.77
CA LEU A 4 8.16 14.31 2.38
C LEU A 4 9.30 14.10 3.38
N THR A 5 9.18 13.07 4.23
CA THR A 5 10.22 12.72 5.22
C THR A 5 11.54 12.36 4.55
N HIS A 6 11.51 11.60 3.44
CA HIS A 6 12.72 11.30 2.66
C HIS A 6 13.36 12.57 2.08
N THR A 7 12.54 13.52 1.60
CA THR A 7 13.04 14.79 1.05
C THR A 7 13.71 15.62 2.13
N GLU A 8 13.07 15.76 3.30
CA GLU A 8 13.63 16.49 4.45
C GLU A 8 14.94 15.87 4.93
N ILE A 9 15.02 14.54 5.06
CA ILE A 9 16.25 13.85 5.47
C ILE A 9 17.38 14.03 4.46
N THR A 10 17.06 14.00 3.16
CA THR A 10 18.05 14.19 2.10
C THR A 10 18.65 15.60 2.12
N THR A 11 17.86 16.62 2.50
CA THR A 11 18.33 18.01 2.62
C THR A 11 19.21 18.29 3.84
N LEU A 12 19.27 17.38 4.81
CA LEU A 12 20.12 17.54 6.00
C LEU A 12 21.60 17.28 5.68
N PRO A 13 22.54 18.01 6.31
CA PRO A 13 23.98 17.73 6.17
C PRO A 13 24.34 16.30 6.56
N ASP A 14 25.32 15.70 5.89
CA ASP A 14 25.66 14.28 6.07
C ASP A 14 26.19 13.93 7.47
N ASN A 15 26.68 14.92 8.22
CA ASN A 15 27.16 14.73 9.60
C ASN A 15 26.06 14.90 10.67
N THR A 16 24.79 14.93 10.24
CA THR A 16 23.65 15.06 11.15
C THR A 16 23.37 13.71 11.80
N ARG A 17 23.34 13.68 13.14
CA ARG A 17 22.93 12.49 13.90
C ARG A 17 21.44 12.26 13.72
N LEU A 18 21.07 11.18 13.04
CA LEU A 18 19.68 10.80 12.78
C LEU A 18 19.28 9.64 13.69
N TYR A 19 18.04 9.70 14.19
CA TYR A 19 17.50 8.68 15.07
C TYR A 19 16.20 8.12 14.51
N GLU A 20 16.14 6.81 14.31
CA GLU A 20 14.90 6.11 13.93
C GLU A 20 14.08 5.78 15.18
N GLY A 21 12.80 6.14 15.18
CA GLY A 21 11.86 5.78 16.25
C GLY A 21 11.39 4.33 16.11
N VAL A 22 11.72 3.48 17.08
CA VAL A 22 11.26 2.08 17.19
C VAL A 22 10.40 1.95 18.44
N GLY A 23 9.08 2.10 18.28
CA GLY A 23 8.13 2.08 19.38
C GLY A 23 8.34 3.27 20.33
N ARG A 24 8.87 3.02 21.54
CA ARG A 24 9.22 4.05 22.55
C ARG A 24 10.71 4.37 22.61
N MET A 25 11.52 3.77 21.76
CA MET A 25 12.97 3.95 21.71
C MET A 25 13.39 4.71 20.46
N PHE A 26 14.55 5.35 20.51
CA PHE A 26 15.18 6.03 19.38
C PHE A 26 16.57 5.44 19.18
N ILE A 27 16.86 4.95 17.98
CA ILE A 27 18.11 4.28 17.64
C ILE A 27 18.89 5.18 16.68
N LEU A 28 20.15 5.47 17.01
CA LEU A 28 21.06 6.19 16.13
C LEU A 28 21.32 5.34 14.88
N GLN A 29 21.07 5.90 13.71
CA GLN A 29 21.33 5.26 12.42
C GLN A 29 21.98 6.26 11.46
N SER A 30 22.66 5.73 10.46
CA SER A 30 23.22 6.56 9.39
C SER A 30 22.13 7.08 8.46
N LYS A 31 22.42 8.19 7.78
CA LYS A 31 21.54 8.76 6.76
C LYS A 31 21.25 7.80 5.61
N GLU A 32 22.24 7.01 5.21
CA GLU A 32 22.11 6.03 4.14
C GLU A 32 21.16 4.90 4.53
N GLU A 33 21.31 4.34 5.73
CA GLU A 33 20.41 3.29 6.24
C GLU A 33 18.95 3.77 6.30
N ILE A 34 18.72 4.99 6.80
CA ILE A 34 17.37 5.55 6.90
C ILE A 34 16.76 5.78 5.50
N ASN A 35 17.54 6.28 4.55
CA ASN A 35 17.06 6.47 3.17
C ASN A 35 16.71 5.14 2.49
N ASN A 36 17.55 4.12 2.66
CA ASN A 36 17.29 2.78 2.12
C ASN A 36 16.00 2.20 2.73
N GLN A 37 15.84 2.28 4.05
CA GLN A 37 14.62 1.82 4.72
C GLN A 37 13.36 2.58 4.27
N LEU A 38 13.44 3.90 4.10
CA LEU A 38 12.31 4.70 3.62
C LEU A 38 11.92 4.32 2.19
N THR A 39 12.91 4.09 1.33
CA THR A 39 12.70 3.64 -0.05
C THR A 39 12.04 2.26 -0.08
N ASP A 40 12.53 1.32 0.72
CA ASP A 40 11.97 -0.04 0.83
C ASP A 40 10.55 -0.04 1.40
N LYS A 41 10.29 0.77 2.43
CA LYS A 41 8.95 0.98 2.99
C LYS A 41 8.00 1.54 1.95
N GLN A 42 8.45 2.50 1.14
CA GLN A 42 7.65 3.08 0.05
C GLN A 42 7.34 2.04 -1.02
N LYS A 43 8.34 1.28 -1.48
CA LYS A 43 8.16 0.20 -2.47
C LYS A 43 7.19 -0.87 -1.98
N THR A 44 7.32 -1.30 -0.73
CA THR A 44 6.43 -2.30 -0.11
C THR A 44 4.98 -1.79 -0.05
N ALA A 45 4.79 -0.50 0.26
CA ALA A 45 3.46 0.11 0.27
C ALA A 45 2.86 0.15 -1.15
N ASP A 46 3.65 0.55 -2.15
CA ASP A 46 3.21 0.60 -3.55
C ASP A 46 2.85 -0.80 -4.09
N GLU A 47 3.61 -1.83 -3.72
CA GLU A 47 3.31 -3.23 -4.06
C GLU A 47 1.99 -3.69 -3.41
N LYS A 48 1.77 -3.39 -2.12
CA LYS A 48 0.51 -3.69 -1.44
C LYS A 48 -0.68 -2.96 -2.05
N ILE A 49 -0.51 -1.71 -2.48
CA ILE A 49 -1.57 -0.96 -3.17
C ILE A 49 -1.96 -1.68 -4.46
N LYS A 50 -0.99 -2.07 -5.29
CA LYS A 50 -1.26 -2.81 -6.53
C LYS A 50 -1.98 -4.13 -6.28
N GLU A 51 -1.55 -4.88 -5.27
CA GLU A 51 -2.19 -6.15 -4.90
C GLU A 51 -3.65 -5.93 -4.46
N LEU A 52 -3.90 -4.90 -3.65
CA LEU A 52 -5.25 -4.55 -3.18
C LEU A 52 -6.15 -4.08 -4.33
N GLU A 53 -5.63 -3.30 -5.27
CA GLU A 53 -6.37 -2.89 -6.47
C GLU A 53 -6.76 -4.09 -7.34
N GLN A 54 -5.85 -5.04 -7.55
CA GLN A 54 -6.15 -6.27 -8.29
C GLN A 54 -7.23 -7.10 -7.57
N LYS A 55 -7.11 -7.27 -6.25
CA LYS A 55 -8.11 -7.96 -5.43
C LYS A 55 -9.47 -7.28 -5.49
N LYS A 56 -9.51 -5.95 -5.44
CA LYS A 56 -10.73 -5.16 -5.57
C LYS A 56 -11.43 -5.45 -6.90
N VAL A 57 -10.71 -5.33 -8.02
CA VAL A 57 -11.29 -5.57 -9.36
C VAL A 57 -11.80 -7.00 -9.51
N TYR A 58 -11.07 -7.98 -8.98
CA TYR A 58 -11.51 -9.37 -8.98
C TYR A 58 -12.83 -9.56 -8.22
N LEU A 59 -12.94 -8.99 -7.02
CA LEU A 59 -14.16 -9.08 -6.21
C LEU A 59 -15.34 -8.36 -6.87
N GLU A 60 -15.13 -7.18 -7.46
CA GLU A 60 -16.16 -6.44 -8.19
C GLU A 60 -16.71 -7.26 -9.37
N ARG A 61 -15.84 -7.94 -10.11
CA ARG A 61 -16.26 -8.85 -11.20
C ARG A 61 -17.06 -10.04 -10.67
N SER A 62 -16.56 -10.68 -9.61
CA SER A 62 -17.23 -11.84 -9.01
C SER A 62 -18.63 -11.50 -8.50
N VAL A 63 -18.80 -10.33 -7.87
CA VAL A 63 -20.11 -9.85 -7.44
C VAL A 63 -21.04 -9.61 -8.63
N LYS A 64 -20.55 -8.93 -9.68
CA LYS A 64 -21.35 -8.67 -10.87
C LYS A 64 -21.81 -9.96 -11.56
N GLU A 65 -20.92 -10.93 -11.71
CA GLU A 65 -21.24 -12.24 -12.28
C GLU A 65 -22.29 -12.98 -11.43
N ALA A 66 -22.17 -12.93 -10.10
CA ALA A 66 -23.15 -13.52 -9.20
C ALA A 66 -24.53 -12.84 -9.33
N GLU A 67 -24.57 -11.50 -9.40
CA GLU A 67 -25.80 -10.73 -9.61
C GLU A 67 -26.47 -11.04 -10.96
N ASP A 68 -25.68 -11.12 -12.03
CA ASP A 68 -26.17 -11.41 -13.38
C ASP A 68 -26.75 -12.84 -13.44
N ASN A 69 -26.03 -13.83 -12.88
CA ASN A 69 -26.52 -15.21 -12.77
C ASN A 69 -27.84 -15.31 -12.00
N ILE A 70 -27.98 -14.62 -10.86
CA ILE A 70 -29.22 -14.60 -10.09
C ILE A 70 -30.35 -13.95 -10.90
N ARG A 71 -30.08 -12.84 -11.60
CA ARG A 71 -31.06 -12.15 -12.43
C ARG A 71 -31.57 -13.06 -13.55
N GLU A 72 -30.68 -13.78 -14.24
CA GLU A 72 -31.06 -14.74 -15.29
C GLU A 72 -31.91 -15.89 -14.74
N MET A 73 -31.55 -16.44 -13.57
CA MET A 73 -32.35 -17.48 -12.92
C MET A 73 -33.77 -17.02 -12.55
N LEU A 74 -33.93 -15.76 -12.14
CA LEU A 74 -35.24 -15.21 -11.81
C LEU A 74 -36.09 -14.96 -13.07
N LEU A 75 -35.48 -14.52 -14.16
CA LEU A 75 -36.16 -14.31 -15.44
C LEU A 75 -36.59 -15.64 -16.07
N SER A 76 -35.74 -16.67 -16.05
CA SER A 76 -36.08 -17.99 -16.59
C SER A 76 -37.25 -18.65 -15.85
N ARG A 77 -37.34 -18.48 -14.52
CA ARG A 77 -38.47 -18.96 -13.71
C ARG A 77 -39.78 -18.23 -13.97
N ARG A 78 -39.76 -16.99 -14.44
CA ARG A 78 -40.98 -16.23 -14.80
C ARG A 78 -41.48 -16.52 -16.21
N ALA A 79 -40.64 -17.11 -17.06
CA ALA A 79 -40.97 -17.49 -18.42
C ALA A 79 -41.54 -18.92 -18.52
N GLN A 80 -41.58 -19.68 -17.41
CA GLN A 80 -42.25 -20.98 -17.28
C GLN A 80 -43.63 -20.85 -16.66
#